data_AF-Q9XUL8-F1
#
_entry.id   AF-Q9XUL8-F1
#
_cell.length_a   1.000
_cell.length_b   1.000
_cell.length_c   1.000
_cell.angle_alpha   90.00
_cell.angle_beta   90.00
_cell.angle_gamma   90.00
#
_symmetry.space_group_name_H-M   'P 1'
#
loop_
_entity.id
_entity.type
_entity.pdbx_description
1 polymer ?
#
loop_
_entity_poly.entity_id
_entity_poly.type
_entity_poly.pdbx_seq_one_letter_code
_entity_poly.pdbx_strand_id
1 'polypeptide(L)'
;MVSYGKEDFLADIEHKDMQSKFVRTNGTRSLLSLKAEATYWTGLDLHKGETMSDWTNTHLRGDQLRYAIMDTIVMHLIIKQRLRNIHKNDPRLFQYVFENGHPLPYNR
;
A
#
# COMPACT_ATOMS: atom_id res chain seq x y z
N MET A 1 -26.23 11.38 0.80
CA MET A 1 -25.99 10.84 -0.55
C MET A 1 -25.18 11.89 -1.29
N VAL A 2 -23.87 11.67 -1.44
CA VAL A 2 -23.02 12.55 -2.25
C VAL A 2 -23.25 12.13 -3.70
N SER A 3 -24.00 12.92 -4.44
CA SER A 3 -24.12 12.75 -5.89
C SER A 3 -23.08 13.65 -6.54
N TYR A 4 -22.02 13.07 -7.08
CA TYR A 4 -21.24 13.75 -8.10
C TYR A 4 -22.21 14.02 -9.27
N GLY A 5 -22.26 15.25 -9.77
CA GLY A 5 -23.12 15.61 -10.90
C GLY A 5 -22.89 14.67 -12.08
N LYS A 6 -23.91 14.46 -12.93
CA LYS A 6 -23.93 13.52 -14.08
C LYS A 6 -22.53 13.07 -14.51
N GLU A 7 -22.12 11.89 -14.02
CA GLU A 7 -20.82 11.27 -14.28
C GLU A 7 -20.75 10.69 -15.70
N ASP A 8 -21.26 11.43 -16.70
CA ASP A 8 -21.31 11.00 -18.09
C ASP A 8 -19.88 10.73 -18.62
N PHE A 9 -18.85 11.31 -18.00
CA PHE A 9 -17.44 11.06 -18.31
C PHE A 9 -16.85 9.78 -17.67
N LEU A 10 -17.46 9.25 -16.60
CA LEU A 10 -17.07 7.96 -16.01
C LEU A 10 -17.74 6.79 -16.72
N ALA A 11 -18.84 7.03 -17.45
CA ALA A 11 -19.56 6.00 -18.20
C ALA A 11 -18.68 5.28 -19.24
N ASP A 12 -17.69 5.99 -19.81
CA ASP A 12 -16.71 5.43 -20.77
C ASP A 12 -15.47 4.83 -20.08
N ILE A 13 -15.32 5.00 -18.77
CA ILE A 13 -14.23 4.37 -18.02
C ILE A 13 -14.66 2.94 -17.72
N GLU A 14 -14.13 2.00 -18.51
CA GLU A 14 -14.19 0.58 -18.19
C GLU A 14 -13.72 0.41 -16.73
N HIS A 15 -14.65 0.06 -15.82
CA HIS A 15 -14.35 -0.25 -14.43
C HIS A 15 -13.47 -1.51 -14.39
N LYS A 16 -12.17 -1.31 -14.62
CA LYS A 16 -11.17 -2.34 -14.41
C LYS A 16 -10.96 -2.41 -12.92
N ASP A 17 -11.56 -3.42 -12.30
CA ASP A 17 -11.15 -3.82 -10.96
C ASP A 17 -9.67 -4.22 -11.02
N MET A 18 -8.80 -3.28 -10.65
CA MET A 18 -7.35 -3.50 -10.61
C MET A 18 -6.99 -4.57 -9.57
N GLN A 19 -7.86 -4.84 -8.61
CA GLN A 19 -7.69 -5.89 -7.61
C GLN A 19 -8.07 -7.26 -8.18
N SER A 20 -9.09 -7.34 -9.05
CA SER A 20 -9.53 -8.60 -9.69
C SER A 20 -8.42 -9.30 -10.49
N LYS A 21 -7.49 -8.54 -11.09
CA LYS A 21 -6.43 -9.10 -11.95
C LYS A 21 -5.39 -9.94 -11.20
N PHE A 22 -5.33 -9.85 -9.87
CA PHE A 22 -4.32 -10.55 -9.07
C PHE A 22 -4.87 -11.70 -8.22
N VAL A 23 -6.19 -11.97 -8.25
CA VAL A 23 -6.83 -12.98 -7.38
C VAL A 23 -6.86 -14.39 -7.99
N ARG A 24 -6.26 -14.64 -9.15
CA ARG A 24 -6.33 -15.95 -9.82
C ARG A 24 -5.14 -16.88 -9.51
N THR A 25 -5.42 -17.84 -8.62
CA THR A 25 -5.20 -19.30 -8.76
C THR A 25 -3.78 -19.85 -9.03
N ASN A 26 -3.35 -20.78 -8.15
CA ASN A 26 -2.29 -21.79 -8.36
C ASN A 26 -0.82 -21.30 -8.44
N GLY A 27 -0.45 -20.39 -7.54
CA GLY A 27 0.91 -19.81 -7.41
C GLY A 27 0.84 -18.44 -6.73
N THR A 28 -0.10 -18.33 -5.81
CA THR A 28 -0.96 -17.18 -5.54
C THR A 28 -0.21 -15.92 -5.11
N ARG A 29 -0.03 -14.97 -6.04
CA ARG A 29 0.22 -13.56 -5.72
C ARG A 29 -1.01 -12.98 -5.02
N SER A 30 -1.11 -13.21 -3.71
CA SER A 30 -2.10 -12.54 -2.88
C SER A 30 -1.80 -11.04 -2.83
N LEU A 31 -2.77 -10.19 -3.15
CA LEU A 31 -2.67 -8.76 -2.89
C LEU A 31 -2.65 -8.57 -1.37
N LEU A 32 -1.49 -8.24 -0.81
CA LEU A 32 -1.37 -7.92 0.60
C LEU A 32 -1.71 -6.44 0.80
N SER A 33 -2.70 -6.18 1.64
CA SER A 33 -3.05 -4.81 2.02
C SER A 33 -1.92 -4.18 2.83
N LEU A 34 -1.77 -2.86 2.75
CA LEU A 34 -0.81 -2.13 3.59
C LEU A 34 -1.05 -2.39 5.08
N LYS A 35 -2.31 -2.56 5.49
CA LYS A 35 -2.67 -2.90 6.87
C LYS A 35 -2.12 -4.29 7.27
N ALA A 36 -2.32 -5.30 6.42
CA ALA A 36 -1.81 -6.64 6.68
C ALA A 36 -0.27 -6.67 6.74
N GLU A 37 0.39 -5.96 5.81
CA GLU A 37 1.85 -5.82 5.82
C GLU A 37 2.35 -5.05 7.05
N ALA A 38 1.64 -4.00 7.47
CA ALA A 38 1.98 -3.22 8.65
C ALA A 38 1.95 -4.09 9.90
N THR A 39 0.87 -4.83 10.11
CA THR A 39 0.72 -5.72 11.26
C THR A 39 1.78 -6.81 11.24
N TYR A 40 2.07 -7.41 10.08
CA TYR A 40 3.08 -8.47 9.96
C TYR A 40 4.51 -7.97 10.25
N TRP A 41 4.93 -6.88 9.62
CA TRP A 41 6.32 -6.41 9.70
C TRP A 41 6.60 -5.56 10.93
N THR A 42 5.62 -4.82 11.44
CA THR A 42 5.85 -3.79 12.47
C THR A 42 5.02 -3.99 13.73
N GLY A 43 4.02 -4.89 13.71
CA GLY A 43 3.06 -5.05 14.81
C GLY A 43 2.05 -3.90 14.92
N LEU A 44 2.11 -2.90 14.04
CA LEU A 44 1.21 -1.75 14.05
C LEU A 44 -0.17 -2.13 13.48
N ASP A 45 -1.23 -1.66 14.14
CA ASP A 45 -2.58 -1.69 13.59
C ASP A 45 -2.89 -0.37 12.88
N LEU A 46 -2.95 -0.44 11.54
CA LEU A 46 -3.25 0.72 10.72
C LEU A 46 -4.77 0.96 10.68
N HIS A 47 -5.18 2.10 11.25
CA HIS A 47 -6.57 2.54 11.22
C HIS A 47 -6.96 3.00 9.81
N LYS A 48 -8.08 2.47 9.28
CA LYS A 48 -8.55 2.70 7.89
C LYS A 48 -9.81 3.58 7.79
N GLY A 49 -10.10 4.36 8.84
CA GLY A 49 -11.31 5.19 8.91
C GLY A 49 -11.43 6.27 7.84
N GLU A 50 -10.30 6.78 7.33
CA GLU A 50 -10.29 7.84 6.30
C GLU A 50 -10.04 7.29 4.88
N THR A 51 -10.00 5.95 4.70
CA THR A 51 -9.76 5.35 3.37
C THR A 51 -10.83 5.73 2.35
N MET A 52 -12.09 5.86 2.79
CA MET A 52 -13.23 6.21 1.93
C MET A 52 -13.83 7.57 2.27
N SER A 53 -13.07 8.46 2.93
CA SER A 53 -13.54 9.82 3.17
C SER A 53 -13.44 10.69 1.91
N ASP A 54 -14.10 11.85 1.92
CA ASP A 54 -14.06 12.79 0.80
C ASP A 54 -12.68 13.47 0.72
N TRP A 55 -11.81 12.95 -0.16
CA TRP A 55 -10.49 13.50 -0.47
C TRP A 55 -10.52 14.63 -1.50
N THR A 56 -11.70 14.97 -2.04
CA THR A 56 -11.85 16.03 -3.05
C THR A 56 -12.12 17.41 -2.44
N ASN A 57 -12.34 17.46 -1.12
CA ASN A 57 -12.53 18.71 -0.41
C ASN A 57 -11.28 19.59 -0.47
N THR A 58 -11.47 20.89 -0.71
CA THR A 58 -10.38 21.89 -0.75
C THR A 58 -9.62 21.99 0.57
N HIS A 59 -10.28 21.67 1.69
CA HIS A 59 -9.68 21.66 3.01
C HIS A 59 -9.86 20.27 3.64
N LEU A 60 -8.77 19.51 3.74
CA LEU A 60 -8.77 18.21 4.40
C LEU A 60 -8.88 18.36 5.92
N ARG A 61 -9.65 17.48 6.56
CA ARG A 61 -9.72 17.41 8.03
C ARG A 61 -8.39 16.94 8.62
N GLY A 62 -8.15 17.29 9.88
CA GLY A 62 -6.95 16.85 10.61
C GLY A 62 -6.76 15.32 10.60
N ASP A 63 -7.84 14.56 10.68
CA ASP A 63 -7.78 13.08 10.66
C ASP A 63 -7.38 12.52 9.30
N GLN A 64 -7.81 13.14 8.20
CA GLN A 64 -7.39 12.77 6.83
C GLN A 64 -5.89 13.00 6.66
N LEU A 65 -5.39 14.15 7.11
CA LEU A 65 -3.95 14.45 7.07
C LEU A 65 -3.14 13.45 7.90
N ARG A 66 -3.57 13.16 9.13
CA ARG A 66 -2.93 12.16 10.00
C ARG A 66 -2.94 10.78 9.35
N TYR A 67 -4.05 10.37 8.74
CA TYR A 67 -4.17 9.10 8.03
C TYR A 67 -3.17 9.00 6.86
N ALA A 68 -3.09 10.02 5.99
CA ALA A 68 -2.17 10.02 4.85
C ALA A 68 -0.69 9.97 5.27
N ILE A 69 -0.34 10.71 6.33
CA ILE A 69 1.01 10.68 6.93
C ILE A 69 1.31 9.27 7.47
N MET A 70 0.36 8.66 8.19
CA MET A 70 0.53 7.33 8.75
C MET A 70 0.72 6.26 7.68
N ASP A 71 -0.02 6.30 6.57
CA ASP A 71 0.17 5.38 5.43
C ASP A 71 1.64 5.43 4.93
N THR A 72 2.25 6.63 4.87
CA THR A 72 3.64 6.82 4.43
C THR A 72 4.66 6.35 5.48
N ILE A 73 4.46 6.70 6.75
CA ILE A 73 5.34 6.28 7.86
C ILE A 73 5.37 4.76 7.96
N VAL A 74 4.21 4.12 7.91
CA VAL A 74 4.08 2.67 7.97
C VAL A 74 4.80 2.00 6.80
N MET A 75 4.65 2.54 5.58
CA MET A 75 5.39 2.04 4.42
C MET A 75 6.91 2.12 4.64
N HIS A 76 7.43 3.25 5.16
CA HIS A 76 8.85 3.39 5.49
C HIS A 76 9.31 2.35 6.53
N LEU A 77 8.52 2.12 7.58
CA LEU A 77 8.84 1.13 8.62
C LEU A 77 8.85 -0.31 8.08
N ILE A 78 7.89 -0.66 7.22
CA ILE A 78 7.84 -1.96 6.54
C ILE A 78 9.11 -2.18 5.72
N ILE A 79 9.49 -1.19 4.89
CA ILE A 79 10.70 -1.25 4.08
C ILE A 79 11.94 -1.43 4.96
N LYS A 80 12.07 -0.63 6.02
CA LYS A 80 13.18 -0.72 6.97
C LYS A 80 13.28 -2.11 7.61
N GLN A 81 12.15 -2.70 8.02
CA GLN A 81 12.16 -4.03 8.62
C GLN A 81 12.49 -5.13 7.59
N ARG A 82 12.00 -5.02 6.36
CA ARG A 82 12.35 -5.93 5.26
C ARG A 82 13.84 -5.90 4.96
N LEU A 83 14.44 -4.71 4.88
CA LEU A 83 15.87 -4.55 4.65
C LEU A 83 16.70 -5.16 5.78
N ARG A 84 16.29 -4.95 7.04
CA ARG A 84 16.94 -5.58 8.20
C ARG A 84 16.85 -7.11 8.15
N ASN A 85 15.71 -7.65 7.73
CA ASN A 85 15.50 -9.09 7.60
C ASN A 85 16.40 -9.67 6.48
N ILE A 86 16.46 -9.01 5.32
CA ILE A 86 17.36 -9.41 4.23
C ILE A 86 18.81 -9.33 4.67
N HIS A 87 19.24 -8.23 5.30
CA HIS A 87 20.61 -8.11 5.81
C HIS A 87 20.99 -9.26 6.75
N LYS A 88 20.06 -9.69 7.60
CA LYS A 88 20.29 -10.78 8.57
C LYS A 88 20.39 -12.15 7.89
N ASN A 89 19.58 -12.40 6.86
CA ASN A 89 19.47 -13.74 6.25
C ASN A 89 20.32 -13.91 5.00
N ASP A 90 20.55 -12.83 4.24
CA ASP A 90 21.32 -12.81 3.00
C ASP A 90 22.00 -11.42 2.81
N PRO A 91 23.18 -11.22 3.43
CA PRO A 91 23.95 -9.99 3.28
C PRO A 91 24.34 -9.68 1.83
N ARG A 92 24.46 -10.70 0.96
CA ARG A 92 24.79 -10.49 -0.46
C ARG A 92 23.61 -9.89 -1.20
N LEU A 93 22.40 -10.39 -0.94
CA LEU A 93 21.18 -9.83 -1.48
C LEU A 93 20.94 -8.40 -0.98
N PHE A 94 21.24 -8.13 0.29
CA PHE A 94 21.19 -6.76 0.82
C PHE A 94 22.10 -5.83 0.02
N GLN A 95 23.37 -6.21 -0.18
CA GLN A 95 24.32 -5.41 -0.95
C GLN A 95 23.82 -5.18 -2.38
N TYR A 96 23.33 -6.22 -3.05
CA TYR A 96 22.78 -6.12 -4.41
C TYR A 96 21.62 -5.12 -4.51
N VAL A 97 20.69 -5.12 -3.54
CA VAL A 97 19.56 -4.17 -3.51
C VAL A 97 20.03 -2.74 -3.29
N PHE A 98 20.97 -2.52 -2.35
CA PHE A 98 21.45 -1.18 -2.02
C PHE A 98 22.36 -0.58 -3.10
N GLU A 99 23.30 -1.35 -3.65
CA GLU A 99 24.27 -0.85 -4.63
C GLU A 99 23.64 -0.58 -6.00
N ASN A 100 22.66 -1.38 -6.40
CA ASN A 100 22.09 -1.29 -7.75
C ASN A 100 20.74 -0.55 -7.78
N GLY A 101 20.27 -0.03 -6.65
CA GLY A 101 18.98 0.66 -6.56
C GLY A 101 17.78 -0.20 -6.96
N HIS A 102 17.90 -1.53 -6.87
CA HIS A 102 16.82 -2.43 -7.26
C HIS A 102 15.70 -2.38 -6.21
N PRO A 103 14.43 -2.48 -6.63
CA PRO A 103 13.33 -2.63 -5.68
C PRO A 103 13.53 -3.92 -4.87
N LEU A 104 13.23 -3.86 -3.57
CA LEU A 104 13.25 -5.03 -2.69
C LEU A 104 12.49 -6.19 -3.33
N PRO A 105 13.11 -7.38 -3.50
CA PRO A 105 12.38 -8.52 -4.02
C PRO A 105 11.21 -8.83 -3.09
N TYR A 106 10.00 -8.87 -3.66
CA TYR A 106 8.81 -9.38 -3.00
C TYR A 106 8.84 -10.90 -3.06
N ASN A 107 9.59 -11.50 -2.14
CA ASN A 107 9.60 -12.95 -1.93
C ASN A 107 8.96 -13.25 -0.58
N ARG A 108 7.81 -13.94 -0.60
CA ARG A 108 7.35 -14.83 0.48
C ARG A 108 7.32 -16.24 -0.11
#